data_AF-A0A7V9RSS8-F1
#
_entry.id   AF-A0A7V9RSS8-F1
#
_cell.length_a   1.000
_cell.length_b   1.000
_cell.length_c   1.000
_cell.angle_alpha   90.00
_cell.angle_beta   90.00
_cell.angle_gamma   90.00
#
_symmetry.space_group_name_H-M   'P 1'
#
loop_
_entity.id
_entity.type
_entity.pdbx_description
1 polymer ?
#
loop_
_entity_poly.entity_id
_entity_poly.type
_entity_poly.pdbx_seq_one_letter_code
_entity_poly.pdbx_strand_id
1 'polypeptide(L)' 'AGAIEAIALALSYRYGELPPTMGVERVDPAFDIDVVLEPRRWTPGPALSNSFAFGGHNGTVVFLPA' A
#
# COMPACT_ATOMS: atom_id res chain seq x y z
N ALA A 1 -7.55 -10.84 -0.53
CA ALA A 1 -6.65 -9.71 -0.85
C ALA A 1 -6.46 -8.82 0.39
N GLY A 2 -7.50 -8.15 0.89
CA GLY A 2 -7.38 -7.17 1.99
C GLY A 2 -6.58 -7.62 3.23
N ALA A 3 -6.78 -8.83 3.75
CA ALA A 3 -6.03 -9.28 4.93
C ALA A 3 -4.50 -9.34 4.71
N ILE A 4 -4.06 -9.77 3.53
CA ILE A 4 -2.62 -9.86 3.20
C ILE A 4 -2.02 -8.47 3.04
N GLU A 5 -2.75 -7.55 2.39
CA GLU A 5 -2.29 -6.17 2.23
C GLU A 5 -2.24 -5.44 3.58
N ALA A 6 -3.23 -5.61 4.45
CA ALA A 6 -3.19 -5.10 5.82
C ALA A 6 -1.98 -5.63 6.63
N ILE A 7 -1.59 -6.89 6.44
CA ILE A 7 -0.36 -7.44 7.03
C ILE A 7 0.88 -6.76 6.44
N ALA A 8 0.95 -6.58 5.12
CA ALA A 8 2.06 -5.88 4.47
C ALA A 8 2.18 -4.43 4.97
N LEU A 9 1.06 -3.74 5.16
CA LEU A 9 1.02 -2.41 5.74
C LEU A 9 1.53 -2.43 7.18
N ALA A 10 1.05 -3.34 8.03
CA ALA A 10 1.53 -3.46 9.42
C ALA A 10 3.05 -3.71 9.50
N LEU A 11 3.60 -4.53 8.59
CA LEU A 11 5.04 -4.74 8.49
C LEU A 11 5.77 -3.48 8.00
N SER A 12 5.17 -2.70 7.11
CA SER A 12 5.74 -1.42 6.64
C SER A 12 5.85 -0.39 7.76
N TYR A 13 4.89 -0.36 8.69
CA TYR A 13 5.01 0.42 9.93
C TYR A 13 6.14 -0.11 10.81
N ARG A 14 6.16 -1.42 11.07
CA ARG A 14 7.14 -2.07 11.95
C ARG A 14 8.58 -1.84 11.48
N TYR A 15 8.83 -1.91 10.18
CA TYR A 15 10.18 -1.80 9.62
C TYR A 15 10.54 -0.39 9.14
N GLY A 16 9.57 0.53 9.10
CA GLY A 16 9.80 1.89 8.57
C GLY A 16 10.25 1.87 7.10
N GLU A 17 9.69 0.96 6.31
CA GLU A 17 10.05 0.77 4.90
C GLU A 17 8.82 0.35 4.10
N LEU A 18 8.65 0.94 2.92
CA LEU A 18 7.62 0.61 1.95
C LEU A 18 8.18 -0.43 0.96
N PRO A 19 7.50 -1.56 0.74
CA PRO A 19 7.92 -2.54 -0.26
C PRO A 19 7.67 -2.01 -1.68
N PRO A 20 8.45 -2.48 -2.68
CA PRO A 20 8.22 -2.13 -4.07
C PRO A 20 6.95 -2.78 -4.63
N THR A 21 6.34 -2.13 -5.60
CA THR A 21 5.24 -2.66 -6.39
C THR A 21 5.80 -3.55 -7.49
N MET A 22 5.87 -4.85 -7.21
CA MET A 22 6.46 -5.84 -8.12
C MET A 22 5.75 -5.87 -9.48
N GLY A 23 6.52 -5.99 -10.56
CA GLY A 23 6.02 -6.13 -11.94
C GLY A 23 5.71 -4.82 -12.65
N VAL A 24 5.98 -3.67 -12.03
CA VAL A 24 5.84 -2.35 -12.67
C VAL A 24 7.16 -1.95 -13.34
N GLU A 25 7.22 -1.99 -14.67
CA GLU A 25 8.39 -1.54 -15.45
C GLU A 25 8.32 -0.03 -15.77
N ARG A 26 7.11 0.48 -15.99
CA ARG A 26 6.86 1.89 -16.31
C ARG A 26 5.50 2.31 -15.77
N VAL A 27 5.49 3.35 -14.94
CA VAL A 27 4.24 4.00 -14.49
C VAL A 27 3.61 4.72 -15.68
N ASP A 28 2.32 4.54 -15.89
CA ASP A 28 1.59 5.23 -16.95
C ASP A 28 1.53 6.74 -16.63
N PRO A 29 1.97 7.62 -17.54
CA PRO A 29 1.94 9.08 -17.34
C PRO A 29 0.56 9.66 -17.03
N ALA A 30 -0.52 8.93 -17.28
CA ALA A 30 -1.87 9.34 -16.91
C ALA A 30 -2.15 9.26 -15.40
N PHE A 31 -1.34 8.52 -14.62
CA PHE A 31 -1.47 8.46 -13.16
C PHE A 31 -0.46 9.38 -12.47
N ASP A 32 -0.96 10.46 -11.87
CA ASP A 32 -0.19 11.32 -10.97
C ASP A 32 -0.17 10.73 -9.55
N ILE A 33 0.41 9.54 -9.41
CA ILE A 33 0.58 8.86 -8.12
C ILE A 33 2.03 8.40 -7.93
N ASP A 34 2.49 8.49 -6.70
CA ASP A 34 3.81 8.05 -6.30
C ASP A 34 3.83 6.53 -6.07
N VAL A 35 4.13 5.78 -7.13
CA VAL A 35 4.29 4.32 -7.07
C VAL A 35 5.69 3.99 -6.56
N VAL A 36 5.77 3.20 -5.49
CA VAL A 36 7.04 2.70 -4.96
C VAL A 36 7.59 1.61 -5.89
N LEU A 37 8.60 1.93 -6.69
CA LEU A 37 9.25 0.97 -7.61
C LEU A 37 10.45 0.25 -6.98
N GLU A 38 11.10 0.90 -6.02
CA GLU A 38 12.23 0.37 -5.24
C GLU A 38 11.91 0.49 -3.75
N PRO A 39 12.42 -0.41 -2.88
CA PRO A 39 12.22 -0.30 -1.43
C PRO A 39 12.56 1.11 -0.94
N ARG A 40 11.63 1.71 -0.19
CA ARG A 40 11.74 3.12 0.21
C ARG A 40 11.50 3.29 1.70
N ARG A 41 12.47 3.90 2.39
CA ARG A 41 12.29 4.31 3.78
C ARG A 41 11.17 5.34 3.90
N TRP A 42 10.40 5.24 4.97
CA TRP A 42 9.35 6.20 5.27
C TRP A 42 9.20 6.39 6.78
N THR A 43 8.62 7.53 7.16
CA THR A 43 8.14 7.76 8.52
C THR A 43 6.65 7.40 8.53
N PRO A 44 6.20 6.40 9.31
CA PRO A 44 4.81 5.98 9.29
C PRO A 44 3.85 7.12 9.69
N GLY A 45 2.86 7.40 8.84
CA GLY A 45 1.74 8.30 9.09
C GLY A 45 0.41 7.54 9.00
N PRO A 46 -0.76 8.19 9.01
CA PRO A 46 -2.03 7.53 8.70
C PRO A 46 -1.99 6.86 7.32
N ALA A 47 -2.42 5.61 7.23
CA ALA A 47 -2.39 4.85 5.97
C ALA A 47 -3.69 4.07 5.73
N LEU A 48 -4.01 3.86 4.45
CA LEU A 48 -5.21 3.16 4.01
C LEU A 48 -4.84 1.81 3.38
N SER A 49 -5.57 0.79 3.79
CA SER A 49 -5.56 -0.53 3.17
C SER A 49 -6.91 -0.76 2.49
N ASN A 50 -6.89 -0.90 1.16
CA ASN A 50 -8.08 -0.96 0.30
C ASN A 50 -8.22 -2.33 -0.35
N SER A 51 -9.42 -2.90 -0.33
CA SER A 51 -9.72 -4.17 -0.98
C SER A 51 -11.06 -4.12 -1.69
N PHE A 52 -11.03 -4.30 -3.00
CA PHE A 52 -12.21 -4.28 -3.87
C PHE A 52 -12.36 -5.64 -4.56
N ALA A 53 -13.56 -6.22 -4.49
CA ALA A 53 -13.87 -7.52 -5.06
C ALA A 53 -15.11 -7.46 -5.95
N PHE A 54 -15.24 -8.47 -6.82
CA PHE A 54 -16.39 -8.59 -7.73
C PHE A 54 -17.73 -8.53 -6.99
N GLY A 55 -18.75 -8.01 -7.68
CA GLY A 55 -20.06 -7.77 -7.09
C GLY A 55 -20.15 -6.49 -6.25
N GLY A 56 -19.12 -5.63 -6.26
CA GLY A 56 -19.13 -4.33 -5.60
C GLY A 56 -18.76 -4.38 -4.11
N HIS A 57 -18.11 -5.45 -3.66
CA HIS A 57 -17.66 -5.58 -2.27
C HIS A 57 -16.38 -4.76 -2.06
N ASN A 58 -16.55 -3.58 -1.46
CA ASN A 58 -15.46 -2.65 -1.20
C ASN A 58 -15.25 -2.48 0.30
N GLY A 59 -14.02 -2.69 0.75
CA GLY A 59 -13.62 -2.50 2.14
C GLY A 59 -12.35 -1.66 2.25
N THR A 60 -12.33 -0.76 3.23
CA THR A 60 -11.19 0.10 3.55
C THR A 60 -10.96 0.06 5.06
N VAL A 61 -9.70 -0.04 5.46
CA VAL A 61 -9.27 0.10 6.85
C VAL A 61 -8.19 1.17 6.96
N VAL A 62 -8.20 1.91 8.07
CA VAL A 62 -7.23 2.96 8.38
C VAL A 62 -6.30 2.43 9.46
N PHE A 63 -5.00 2.51 9.20
CA PHE A 63 -3.95 2.29 10.19
C PHE A 63 -3.44 3.64 10.67
N LEU A 64 -3.24 3.75 11.98
CA LEU A 64 -2.60 4.91 12.61
C LEU A 64 -1.28 4.44 13.23
N PRO A 65 -0.22 5.27 13.17
CA PRO A 65 1.01 4.98 13.89
C PRO A 65 0.70 5.00 15.40
N ALA A 66 1.33 4.08 16.14
CA ALA A 66 1.28 4.04 17.59
C ALA A 66 2.11 5.16 18.22
#